data_AF-A0A3G1DG87-F1
#
_entry.id   AF-A0A3G1DG87-F1
#
_cell.length_a   1.000
_cell.length_b   1.000
_cell.length_c   1.000
_cell.angle_alpha   90.00
_cell.angle_beta   90.00
_cell.angle_gamma   90.00
#
_symmetry.space_group_name_H-M   'P 1'
#
loop_
_entity.id
_entity.type
_entity.pdbx_description
1 polymer ?
#
loop_
_entity_poly.entity_id
_entity_poly.type
_entity_poly.pdbx_seq_one_letter_code
_entity_poly.pdbx_strand_id
1 'polypeptide(L)'
;MIKLTKLALLAIMVFGSSSASAVELVLSAHAAEISQDLIKETISSHLPKQVVKLDGGYKIYAYLETADYQPGERLFSYSVQLHKRVVEAGTGKVYWVSTGGVRGHGVAVSGDTILANLGNDLVAGAESFKLDQM
;
A
#
# COMPACT_ATOMS: atom_id res chain seq x y z
N MET A 1 60.92 -29.85 -0.24
CA MET A 1 60.85 -29.76 -1.72
C MET A 1 59.40 -29.94 -2.16
N ILE A 2 58.90 -28.98 -2.97
CA ILE A 2 57.77 -29.05 -3.92
C ILE A 2 56.37 -29.28 -3.31
N LYS A 3 55.62 -28.24 -2.93
CA LYS A 3 54.63 -27.46 -3.73
C LYS A 3 53.66 -28.30 -4.58
N LEU A 4 52.37 -28.28 -4.23
CA LEU A 4 51.25 -28.32 -5.18
C LEU A 4 50.01 -27.60 -4.61
N THR A 5 49.96 -26.32 -4.95
CA THR A 5 48.81 -25.42 -4.99
C THR A 5 47.73 -25.89 -5.97
N LYS A 6 46.45 -25.61 -5.64
CA LYS A 6 45.30 -25.18 -6.50
C LYS A 6 44.01 -25.45 -5.70
N LEU A 7 43.45 -24.51 -4.94
CA LEU A 7 42.67 -23.32 -5.33
C LEU A 7 41.56 -23.61 -6.35
N ALA A 8 40.32 -23.74 -5.87
CA ALA A 8 39.13 -23.01 -6.36
C ALA A 8 37.93 -23.39 -5.48
N LEU A 9 37.75 -22.70 -4.35
CA LEU A 9 36.46 -22.69 -3.65
C LEU A 9 35.60 -21.65 -4.39
N LEU A 10 34.79 -22.12 -5.33
CA LEU A 10 33.83 -21.27 -6.04
C LEU A 10 32.70 -20.93 -5.05
N ALA A 11 32.90 -19.86 -4.29
CA ALA A 11 31.83 -19.24 -3.51
C ALA A 11 30.84 -18.64 -4.51
N ILE A 12 29.78 -19.39 -4.82
CA ILE A 12 28.59 -18.83 -5.45
C ILE A 12 27.99 -17.88 -4.41
N MET A 13 28.38 -16.61 -4.46
CA MET A 13 27.57 -15.55 -3.89
C MET A 13 26.26 -15.58 -4.68
N VAL A 14 25.26 -16.24 -4.11
CA VAL A 14 23.87 -15.98 -4.45
C VAL A 14 23.67 -14.53 -4.08
N PHE A 15 23.86 -13.63 -5.05
CA PHE A 15 23.24 -12.33 -5.03
C PHE A 15 21.74 -12.62 -5.05
N GLY A 16 21.17 -12.84 -3.87
CA GLY A 16 19.76 -12.67 -3.64
C GLY A 16 19.49 -11.21 -3.95
N SER A 17 19.13 -10.94 -5.20
CA SER A 17 18.37 -9.76 -5.56
C SER A 17 17.05 -9.89 -4.81
N SER A 18 17.06 -9.59 -3.51
CA SER A 18 15.84 -9.46 -2.73
C SER A 18 15.01 -8.43 -3.46
N SER A 19 13.91 -8.95 -3.99
CA SER A 19 12.92 -8.34 -4.85
C SER A 19 12.70 -6.88 -4.50
N ALA A 20 12.46 -6.05 -5.51
CA ALA A 20 11.75 -4.79 -5.33
C ALA A 20 10.46 -5.11 -4.57
N SER A 21 10.50 -4.99 -3.25
CA SER A 21 9.35 -5.25 -2.40
C SER A 21 8.49 -4.03 -2.56
N ALA A 22 7.45 -4.13 -3.38
CA ALA A 22 6.40 -3.14 -3.34
C ALA A 22 5.71 -3.24 -1.98
N VAL A 23 5.34 -2.10 -1.41
CA VAL A 23 4.49 -2.08 -0.22
C VAL A 23 3.23 -2.89 -0.47
N GLU A 24 2.90 -3.80 0.44
CA GLU A 24 1.72 -4.66 0.30
C GLU A 24 0.44 -3.82 0.43
N LEU A 25 -0.49 -3.94 -0.52
CA LEU A 25 -1.81 -3.34 -0.48
C LEU A 25 -2.86 -4.36 -0.05
N VAL A 26 -3.46 -4.12 1.11
CA VAL A 26 -4.60 -4.88 1.64
C VAL A 26 -5.86 -4.05 1.44
N LEU A 27 -6.79 -4.55 0.62
CA LEU A 27 -8.05 -3.86 0.29
C LEU A 27 -9.26 -4.60 0.90
N SER A 28 -10.14 -3.84 1.54
CA SER A 28 -11.50 -4.26 1.91
C SER A 28 -12.52 -3.40 1.17
N ALA A 29 -13.23 -3.94 0.18
CA ALA A 29 -14.13 -3.15 -0.66
C ALA A 29 -15.56 -3.70 -0.68
N HIS A 30 -16.52 -2.81 -0.47
CA HIS A 30 -17.96 -3.03 -0.61
C HIS A 30 -18.55 -2.00 -1.58
N ALA A 31 -18.23 -2.17 -2.86
CA ALA A 31 -18.77 -1.37 -3.96
C ALA A 31 -19.07 -2.27 -5.15
N ALA A 32 -20.34 -2.52 -5.41
CA ALA A 32 -20.77 -3.48 -6.43
C ALA A 32 -20.50 -2.96 -7.86
N GLU A 33 -20.45 -1.64 -8.01
CA GLU A 33 -20.27 -0.91 -9.26
C GLU A 33 -18.80 -0.69 -9.64
N ILE A 34 -17.84 -1.03 -8.77
CA ILE A 34 -16.41 -0.84 -9.00
C ILE A 34 -15.68 -2.15 -8.73
N SER A 35 -14.93 -2.67 -9.70
CA SER A 35 -14.14 -3.88 -9.49
C SER A 35 -13.00 -3.63 -8.49
N GLN A 36 -12.69 -4.63 -7.66
CA GLN A 36 -11.58 -4.50 -6.71
C GLN A 36 -10.23 -4.28 -7.40
N ASP A 37 -10.04 -4.81 -8.62
CA ASP A 37 -8.82 -4.64 -9.38
C ASP A 37 -8.64 -3.19 -9.83
N LEU A 38 -9.71 -2.52 -10.29
CA LEU A 38 -9.67 -1.10 -10.63
C LEU A 38 -9.38 -0.22 -9.41
N ILE A 39 -9.91 -0.58 -8.23
CA ILE A 39 -9.60 0.13 -6.98
C ILE A 39 -8.11 -0.02 -6.65
N LYS A 40 -7.57 -1.25 -6.72
CA LYS A 40 -6.15 -1.52 -6.45
C LYS A 40 -5.24 -0.82 -7.45
N GLU A 41 -5.60 -0.83 -8.73
CA GLU A 41 -4.86 -0.14 -9.79
C GLU A 41 -4.85 1.38 -9.55
N THR A 42 -6.02 1.96 -9.25
CA THR A 42 -6.15 3.39 -8.92
C THR A 42 -5.28 3.77 -7.74
N ILE A 43 -5.32 2.99 -6.65
CA ILE A 43 -4.46 3.23 -5.49
C ILE A 43 -2.98 3.12 -5.88
N SER A 44 -2.58 2.01 -6.50
CA SER A 44 -1.18 1.72 -6.79
C SER A 44 -0.55 2.73 -7.77
N SER A 45 -1.33 3.25 -8.72
CA SER A 45 -0.88 4.25 -9.70
C SER A 45 -0.73 5.66 -9.12
N HIS A 46 -1.45 5.98 -8.04
CA HIS A 46 -1.45 7.30 -7.43
C HIS A 46 -0.74 7.38 -6.07
N LEU A 47 -0.24 6.24 -5.55
CA LEU A 47 0.54 6.24 -4.32
C LEU A 47 1.81 7.11 -4.47
N PRO A 48 2.18 7.87 -3.42
CA PRO A 48 3.40 8.68 -3.44
C PRO A 48 4.65 7.83 -3.68
N LYS A 49 5.62 8.36 -4.45
CA LYS A 49 6.86 7.63 -4.79
C LYS A 49 7.63 7.15 -3.56
N GLN A 50 7.59 7.89 -2.46
CA GLN A 50 8.25 7.48 -1.22
C GLN A 50 7.59 6.25 -0.56
N VAL A 51 6.28 6.06 -0.76
CA VAL A 51 5.52 4.92 -0.24
C VAL A 51 5.74 3.66 -1.08
N VAL A 52 5.79 3.80 -2.41
CA VAL A 52 5.99 2.68 -3.34
C VAL A 52 7.35 1.98 -3.12
N LYS A 53 8.35 2.69 -2.59
CA LYS A 53 9.70 2.18 -2.34
C LYS A 53 9.87 1.50 -0.98
N LEU A 54 8.84 1.47 -0.14
CA LEU A 54 8.92 0.89 1.19
C LEU A 54 8.94 -0.64 1.12
N ASP A 55 9.62 -1.26 2.08
CA ASP A 55 9.75 -2.71 2.18
C ASP A 55 8.62 -3.34 3.02
N GLY A 56 8.78 -4.62 3.36
CA GLY A 56 7.85 -5.36 4.21
C GLY A 56 7.75 -4.85 5.67
N GLY A 57 8.48 -3.79 6.03
CA GLY A 57 8.23 -3.02 7.25
C GLY A 57 6.96 -2.17 7.20
N TYR A 58 6.32 -2.05 6.02
CA TYR A 58 5.12 -1.25 5.82
C TYR A 58 4.03 -2.00 5.05
N LYS A 59 2.78 -1.56 5.26
CA LYS A 59 1.59 -2.01 4.51
C LYS A 59 0.66 -0.84 4.23
N ILE A 60 -0.06 -0.91 3.12
CA ILE A 60 -1.21 -0.07 2.86
C ILE A 60 -2.47 -0.85 3.22
N TYR A 61 -3.27 -0.29 4.11
CA TYR A 61 -4.63 -0.74 4.37
C TYR A 61 -5.60 0.23 3.72
N ALA A 62 -6.44 -0.29 2.83
CA ALA A 62 -7.43 0.48 2.12
C ALA A 62 -8.83 -0.09 2.32
N TYR A 63 -9.81 0.80 2.35
CA TYR A 63 -11.21 0.42 2.14
C TYR A 63 -11.90 1.34 1.16
N LEU A 64 -12.94 0.82 0.52
CA LEU A 64 -13.88 1.60 -0.27
C LEU A 64 -15.28 1.01 -0.08
N GLU A 65 -16.22 1.84 0.34
CA GLU A 65 -17.61 1.47 0.57
C GLU A 65 -18.53 2.39 -0.23
N THR A 66 -19.61 1.83 -0.73
CA THR A 66 -20.67 2.59 -1.41
C THR A 66 -22.04 2.13 -0.94
N ALA A 67 -23.01 3.04 -0.97
CA ALA A 67 -24.40 2.79 -0.63
C ALA A 67 -25.32 3.60 -1.55
N ASP A 68 -26.57 3.16 -1.70
CA ASP A 68 -27.58 3.95 -2.42
C ASP A 68 -27.88 5.23 -1.65
N TYR A 69 -27.96 6.37 -2.35
CA TYR A 69 -28.28 7.67 -1.75
C TYR A 69 -29.56 8.27 -2.32
N GLN A 70 -29.61 8.45 -3.63
CA GLN A 70 -30.76 8.91 -4.40
C GLN A 70 -30.83 8.11 -5.72
N PRO A 71 -31.92 8.19 -6.49
CA PRO A 71 -32.00 7.52 -7.79
C PRO A 71 -30.82 7.91 -8.70
N GLY A 72 -29.96 6.94 -9.01
CA GLY A 72 -28.75 7.15 -9.82
C GLY A 72 -27.54 7.73 -9.08
N GLU A 73 -27.64 7.94 -7.77
CA GLU A 73 -26.55 8.48 -6.93
C GLU A 73 -26.13 7.49 -5.84
N ARG A 74 -24.83 7.47 -5.57
CA ARG A 74 -24.18 6.62 -4.57
C ARG A 74 -23.50 7.49 -3.54
N LEU A 75 -23.77 7.24 -2.26
CA LEU A 75 -22.91 7.70 -1.18
C LEU A 75 -21.65 6.84 -1.19
N PHE A 76 -20.48 7.44 -1.09
CA PHE A 76 -19.20 6.71 -1.01
C PHE A 76 -18.37 7.17 0.18
N SER A 77 -17.53 6.26 0.65
CA SER A 77 -16.47 6.53 1.63
C SER A 77 -15.27 5.66 1.31
N TYR A 78 -14.06 6.20 1.43
CA TYR A 78 -12.83 5.44 1.32
C TYR A 78 -11.77 5.93 2.30
N SER A 79 -10.79 5.07 2.55
CA SER A 79 -9.57 5.41 3.27
C SER A 79 -8.42 4.61 2.70
N VAL A 80 -7.26 5.24 2.57
CA VAL A 80 -6.00 4.58 2.22
C VAL A 80 -4.95 5.00 3.24
N GLN A 81 -4.52 4.07 4.08
CA GLN A 81 -3.65 4.35 5.23
C GLN A 81 -2.36 3.54 5.13
N LEU A 82 -1.23 4.20 5.39
CA LEU A 82 0.06 3.54 5.59
C LEU A 82 0.16 3.07 7.04
N HIS A 83 0.57 1.81 7.21
CA HIS A 83 0.82 1.21 8.50
C HIS A 83 2.27 0.73 8.56
N LYS A 84 2.91 0.98 9.72
CA LYS A 84 4.25 0.49 10.03
C LYS A 84 4.17 -0.75 10.89
N ARG A 85 5.05 -1.72 10.59
CA ARG A 85 5.27 -2.92 11.40
C ARG A 85 5.95 -2.54 12.71
N VAL A 86 5.34 -2.88 13.83
CA VAL A 86 5.90 -2.72 15.18
C VAL A 86 5.95 -4.09 15.84
N VAL A 87 7.09 -4.43 16.44
CA VAL A 87 7.26 -5.68 17.20
C VAL A 87 7.34 -5.33 18.68
N GLU A 88 6.39 -5.82 19.46
CA GLU A 88 6.35 -5.59 20.90
C GLU A 88 7.54 -6.26 21.59
N ALA A 89 8.26 -5.48 22.38
CA ALA A 89 9.37 -5.97 23.20
C ALA A 89 8.83 -6.95 24.25
N GLY A 90 9.47 -8.10 24.40
CA GLY A 90 9.12 -9.13 25.37
C GLY A 90 8.19 -10.22 24.83
N THR A 91 7.17 -9.88 24.04
CA THR A 91 6.25 -10.89 23.46
C THR A 91 6.61 -11.29 22.03
N GLY A 92 7.31 -10.42 21.29
CA GLY A 92 7.56 -10.61 19.86
C GLY A 92 6.31 -10.45 18.99
N LYS A 93 5.18 -10.03 19.57
CA LYS A 93 3.92 -9.87 18.84
C LYS A 93 4.03 -8.71 17.84
N VAL A 94 3.52 -8.94 16.63
CA VAL A 94 3.54 -7.96 15.54
C VAL A 94 2.25 -7.15 15.55
N TYR A 95 2.40 -5.83 15.46
CA TYR A 95 1.33 -4.86 15.31
C TYR A 95 1.55 -4.02 14.04
N TRP A 96 0.46 -3.53 13.46
CA TRP A 96 0.48 -2.65 12.29
C TRP A 96 -0.13 -1.30 12.67
N VAL A 97 0.72 -0.33 12.96
CA VAL A 97 0.30 0.96 13.51
C VAL A 97 0.11 1.95 12.36
N SER A 98 -1.07 2.57 12.28
CA SER A 98 -1.34 3.60 11.27
C SER A 98 -0.42 4.80 11.48
N THR A 99 0.18 5.26 10.39
CA THR A 99 1.11 6.40 10.35
C THR A 99 0.50 7.62 9.64
N GLY A 100 -0.59 7.40 8.91
CA GLY A 100 -1.32 8.44 8.18
C GLY A 100 -1.75 7.96 6.80
N GLY A 101 -2.40 8.85 6.07
CA GLY A 101 -2.93 8.59 4.74
C GLY A 101 -4.10 9.50 4.45
N VAL A 102 -4.93 9.08 3.50
CA VAL A 102 -6.05 9.89 3.00
C VAL A 102 -7.39 9.23 3.31
N ARG A 103 -8.42 10.05 3.42
CA ARG A 103 -9.81 9.65 3.58
C ARG A 103 -10.67 10.61 2.77
N GLY A 104 -11.69 10.07 2.14
CA GLY A 104 -12.62 10.85 1.34
C GLY A 104 -14.01 10.23 1.42
N HIS A 105 -15.01 11.06 1.22
CA HIS A 105 -16.41 10.67 1.19
C HIS A 105 -17.21 11.66 0.35
N GLY A 106 -18.38 11.26 -0.11
CA GLY A 106 -19.25 12.15 -0.85
C GLY A 106 -20.36 11.41 -1.58
N VAL A 107 -20.95 12.08 -2.55
CA VAL A 107 -21.98 11.53 -3.43
C VAL A 107 -21.46 11.55 -4.87
N ALA A 108 -21.70 10.48 -5.61
CA ALA A 108 -21.30 10.36 -7.00
C ALA A 108 -22.36 9.64 -7.82
N VAL A 109 -22.45 9.98 -9.11
CA VAL A 109 -23.36 9.32 -10.07
C VAL A 109 -22.75 8.09 -10.75
N SER A 110 -21.43 7.89 -10.59
CA SER A 110 -20.71 6.78 -11.21
C SER A 110 -19.48 6.35 -10.40
N GLY A 111 -19.09 5.08 -10.56
CA GLY A 111 -17.85 4.54 -10.01
C GLY A 111 -16.59 5.27 -10.51
N ASP A 112 -16.58 5.70 -11.76
CA ASP A 112 -15.45 6.47 -12.34
C ASP A 112 -15.20 7.78 -11.59
N THR A 113 -16.26 8.47 -11.16
CA THR A 113 -16.14 9.70 -10.37
C THR A 113 -15.53 9.39 -9.00
N ILE A 114 -15.91 8.27 -8.38
CA ILE A 114 -15.36 7.83 -7.10
C ILE A 114 -13.87 7.50 -7.23
N LEU A 115 -13.48 6.76 -8.28
CA LEU A 115 -12.07 6.44 -8.56
C LEU A 115 -11.25 7.69 -8.87
N ALA A 116 -11.79 8.64 -9.64
CA ALA A 116 -11.13 9.91 -9.92
C ALA A 116 -10.90 10.71 -8.64
N ASN A 117 -11.90 10.79 -7.75
CA ASN A 117 -11.76 11.44 -6.44
C ASN A 117 -10.68 10.74 -5.59
N LEU A 118 -10.70 9.40 -5.53
CA LEU A 118 -9.69 8.62 -4.81
C LEU A 118 -8.27 8.90 -5.33
N GLY A 119 -8.07 8.87 -6.64
CA GLY A 119 -6.77 9.17 -7.25
C GLY A 119 -6.31 10.60 -6.96
N ASN A 120 -7.21 11.58 -7.09
CA ASN A 120 -6.91 12.99 -6.79
C ASN A 120 -6.54 13.21 -5.33
N ASP A 121 -7.27 12.59 -4.39
CA ASP A 121 -6.99 12.72 -2.96
C ASP A 121 -5.66 12.06 -2.58
N LEU A 122 -5.28 10.95 -3.22
CA LEU A 122 -3.96 10.34 -3.04
C LEU A 122 -2.82 11.26 -3.49
N VAL A 123 -3.00 11.98 -4.60
CA VAL A 123 -2.02 12.96 -5.10
C VAL A 123 -1.98 14.20 -4.19
N ALA A 124 -3.13 14.78 -3.87
CA ALA A 124 -3.23 15.97 -3.03
C ALA A 124 -2.76 15.71 -1.59
N GLY A 125 -3.04 14.52 -1.06
CA GLY A 125 -2.69 14.06 0.28
C GLY A 125 -1.36 13.31 0.36
N ALA A 126 -0.46 13.45 -0.61
CA ALA A 126 0.81 12.72 -0.63
C ALA A 126 1.63 12.90 0.65
N GLU A 127 1.59 14.10 1.25
CA GLU A 127 2.28 14.42 2.50
C GLU A 127 1.59 13.86 3.76
N SER A 128 0.38 13.31 3.65
CA SER A 128 -0.33 12.68 4.76
C SER A 128 0.19 11.28 5.06
N PHE A 129 0.95 10.66 4.14
CA PHE A 129 1.62 9.38 4.33
C PHE A 129 2.95 9.55 5.08
N LYS A 130 2.89 9.55 6.41
CA LYS A 130 4.09 9.76 7.25
C LYS A 130 4.91 8.47 7.34
N LEU A 131 6.20 8.54 7.03
CA LEU A 131 7.07 7.36 7.10
C LEU A 131 7.54 7.06 8.53
N ASP A 132 7.62 8.09 9.37
CA ASP A 132 7.76 8.03 10.82
C ASP A 132 7.59 9.48 11.32
N GLN A 133 7.04 9.67 12.52
CA GLN A 133 7.21 10.95 13.23
C GLN A 133 8.68 11.03 13.64
N MET A 134 9.44 11.94 13.03
CA MET A 134 10.61 12.50 13.71
C MET A 134 10.18 13.23 14.97
#